data_AF-A0A382ZEV8-F1
#
_entry.id   AF-A0A382ZEV8-F1
#
_cell.length_a   1.000
_cell.length_b   1.000
_cell.length_c   1.000
_cell.angle_alpha   90.00
_cell.angle_beta   90.00
_cell.angle_gamma   90.00
#
_symmetry.space_group_name_H-M   'P 1'
#
loop_
_entity.id
_entity.type
_entity.pdbx_description
1 polymer ?
#
loop_
_entity_poly.entity_id
_entity_poly.type
_entity_poly.pdbx_seq_one_letter_code
_entity_poly.pdbx_strand_id
1 'polypeptide(L)'
;MRRTLFQSLISPLISTSLYFIVFGSAIGSRITEIDGVAYGSFIVPGMIMLTLLTQSISNASFGIFFPKFSGTIYELLAAPISSFEIILGFVGAAATKSLIIGCVIIATAGIFVDLSIAHPFIMIFFLVLTAVTFSLFGFIIGFWA
;
A
#
# COMPACT_ATOMS: atom_id res chain seq x y z
N MET A 1 12.37 -10.37 14.56
CA MET A 1 12.47 -9.48 13.38
C MET A 1 12.16 -10.18 12.04
N ARG A 2 12.73 -11.36 11.72
CA ARG A 2 12.40 -12.05 10.45
C ARG A 2 10.92 -12.47 10.31
N ARG A 3 10.25 -12.91 11.39
CA ARG A 3 8.83 -13.32 11.33
C ARG A 3 7.87 -12.17 11.00
N THR A 4 8.12 -10.97 11.51
CA THR A 4 7.22 -9.81 11.32
C THR A 4 7.33 -9.20 9.93
N LEU A 5 8.54 -9.13 9.36
CA LEU A 5 8.75 -8.69 7.98
C LEU A 5 8.07 -9.63 6.98
N PHE A 6 8.25 -10.94 7.17
CA PHE A 6 7.59 -11.94 6.33
C PHE A 6 6.07 -11.87 6.46
N GLN A 7 5.52 -11.79 7.67
CA GLN A 7 4.07 -11.75 7.87
C GLN A 7 3.42 -10.48 7.30
N SER A 8 4.09 -9.33 7.44
CA SER A 8 3.58 -8.06 6.94
C SER A 8 3.63 -7.92 5.41
N LEU A 9 4.48 -8.70 4.73
CA LEU A 9 4.55 -8.75 3.27
C LEU A 9 3.66 -9.87 2.71
N ILE A 10 3.71 -11.06 3.32
CA ILE A 10 2.97 -12.25 2.86
C ILE A 10 1.46 -12.01 2.91
N SER A 11 0.93 -11.43 3.99
CA SER A 11 -0.51 -11.27 4.16
C SER A 11 -1.16 -10.48 3.00
N PRO A 12 -0.73 -9.25 2.68
CA PRO A 12 -1.27 -8.53 1.52
C PRO A 12 -1.02 -9.26 0.20
N LEU A 13 0.14 -9.90 0.02
CA LEU A 13 0.43 -10.64 -1.21
C LEU A 13 -0.51 -11.83 -1.43
N ILE A 14 -0.82 -12.59 -0.38
CA ILE A 14 -1.80 -13.69 -0.45
C ILE A 14 -3.16 -13.13 -0.82
N SER A 15 -3.62 -12.06 -0.15
CA SER A 15 -4.93 -11.45 -0.48
C SER A 15 -4.99 -10.98 -1.93
N THR A 16 -3.97 -10.26 -2.41
CA THR A 16 -3.95 -9.79 -3.80
C THR A 16 -3.84 -10.95 -4.79
N SER A 17 -3.08 -12.00 -4.47
CA SER A 17 -2.98 -13.21 -5.30
C SER A 17 -4.30 -13.97 -5.35
N LEU A 18 -4.99 -14.12 -4.22
CA LEU A 18 -6.32 -14.71 -4.16
C LEU A 18 -7.31 -13.88 -4.96
N TYR A 19 -7.24 -12.56 -4.88
CA TYR A 19 -8.05 -11.70 -5.73
C TYR A 19 -7.73 -11.90 -7.21
N PHE A 20 -6.46 -12.03 -7.60
CA PHE A 20 -6.11 -12.34 -8.99
C PHE A 20 -6.63 -13.70 -9.44
N ILE A 21 -6.57 -14.72 -8.60
CA ILE A 21 -7.11 -16.04 -8.92
C ILE A 21 -8.64 -15.96 -9.05
N VAL A 22 -9.33 -15.35 -8.09
CA VAL A 22 -10.79 -15.26 -8.07
C VAL A 22 -11.30 -14.40 -9.23
N PHE A 23 -10.79 -13.18 -9.39
CA PHE A 23 -11.23 -12.28 -10.45
C PHE A 23 -10.73 -12.73 -11.82
N GLY A 24 -9.49 -13.22 -11.93
CA GLY A 24 -8.90 -13.69 -13.18
C GLY A 24 -9.52 -14.99 -13.70
N SER A 25 -9.73 -16.00 -12.85
CA SER A 25 -10.26 -17.31 -13.31
C SER A 25 -11.79 -17.41 -13.24
N ALA A 26 -12.42 -16.91 -12.18
CA ALA A 26 -13.86 -17.11 -11.96
C ALA A 26 -14.72 -16.06 -12.69
N ILE A 27 -14.22 -14.83 -12.83
CA ILE A 27 -14.94 -13.76 -13.53
C ILE A 27 -14.44 -13.61 -14.98
N GLY A 28 -13.14 -13.79 -15.23
CA GLY A 28 -12.58 -13.80 -16.59
C GLY A 28 -13.18 -14.85 -17.52
N SER A 29 -13.73 -15.95 -16.98
CA SER A 29 -14.47 -16.96 -17.75
C SER A 29 -15.89 -16.52 -18.15
N ARG A 30 -16.44 -15.46 -17.55
CA ARG A 30 -17.75 -14.87 -17.89
C ARG A 30 -17.64 -13.54 -18.63
N ILE A 31 -16.61 -12.76 -18.34
CA ILE A 31 -16.27 -11.48 -18.98
C ILE A 31 -14.84 -11.60 -19.47
N THR A 32 -14.66 -12.01 -20.72
CA THR A 32 -13.34 -12.20 -21.33
C THR A 32 -12.66 -10.87 -21.67
N GLU A 33 -13.43 -9.91 -22.18
CA GLU A 33 -12.95 -8.59 -22.57
C GLU A 33 -13.91 -7.48 -22.12
N ILE A 34 -13.32 -6.34 -21.75
CA ILE A 34 -14.02 -5.07 -21.55
C ILE A 34 -13.42 -4.10 -22.55
N ASP A 35 -14.23 -3.58 -23.47
CA ASP A 35 -13.81 -2.61 -24.49
C ASP A 35 -12.56 -3.04 -25.30
N GLY A 36 -12.42 -4.34 -25.59
CA GLY A 36 -11.28 -4.91 -26.33
C GLY A 36 -10.00 -5.10 -25.50
N VAL A 37 -10.05 -4.88 -24.19
CA VAL A 37 -8.95 -5.15 -23.25
C VAL A 37 -9.29 -6.37 -22.39
N ALA A 38 -8.32 -7.28 -22.23
CA ALA A 38 -8.47 -8.43 -21.36
C ALA A 38 -8.83 -7.99 -19.92
N TYR A 39 -9.85 -8.62 -19.35
CA TYR A 39 -10.36 -8.28 -18.00
C TYR A 39 -9.24 -8.24 -16.93
N GLY A 40 -8.28 -9.16 -17.03
CA GLY A 40 -7.12 -9.21 -16.13
C GLY A 40 -6.29 -7.93 -16.17
N SER A 41 -5.97 -7.42 -17.36
CA SER A 41 -5.18 -6.19 -17.51
C SER A 41 -5.93 -4.95 -17.02
N PHE A 42 -7.27 -4.98 -17.04
CA PHE A 42 -8.12 -3.90 -16.54
C PHE A 42 -8.18 -3.86 -15.00
N ILE A 43 -8.30 -5.00 -14.33
CA ILE A 43 -8.48 -5.05 -12.87
C ILE A 43 -7.17 -4.86 -12.08
N VAL A 44 -6.03 -5.28 -12.65
CA VAL A 44 -4.73 -5.25 -11.98
C VAL A 44 -4.37 -3.86 -11.40
N PRO A 45 -4.43 -2.76 -12.17
CA PRO A 45 -4.12 -1.42 -11.65
C PRO A 45 -5.03 -1.02 -10.49
N GLY A 46 -6.33 -1.33 -10.58
CA GLY A 46 -7.30 -1.03 -9.53
C GLY A 46 -6.97 -1.76 -8.22
N MET A 47 -6.57 -3.03 -8.31
CA MET A 47 -6.19 -3.82 -7.13
C MET A 47 -4.87 -3.36 -6.49
N ILE A 48 -3.89 -2.99 -7.32
CA ILE A 48 -2.63 -2.39 -6.84
C ILE A 48 -2.96 -1.12 -6.05
N MET A 49 -3.80 -0.24 -6.60
CA MET A 49 -4.19 1.00 -5.93
C MET A 49 -4.94 0.73 -4.63
N LEU A 50 -5.93 -0.16 -4.62
CA LEU A 50 -6.67 -0.51 -3.39
C LEU A 50 -5.73 -1.03 -2.30
N THR A 51 -4.77 -1.88 -2.66
CA THR A 51 -3.80 -2.43 -1.70
C THR A 51 -2.85 -1.34 -1.20
N LEU A 52 -2.35 -0.48 -2.08
CA LEU A 52 -1.50 0.65 -1.71
C LEU A 52 -2.21 1.60 -0.75
N LEU A 53 -3.48 1.93 -1.02
CA LEU A 53 -4.32 2.80 -0.19
C LEU A 53 -4.51 2.23 1.21
N THR A 54 -5.00 0.99 1.29
CA THR A 54 -5.29 0.31 2.56
C THR A 54 -4.04 0.13 3.40
N GLN A 55 -2.90 -0.23 2.78
CA GLN A 55 -1.63 -0.35 3.48
C GLN A 55 -1.09 1.00 3.94
N SER A 56 -1.19 2.05 3.12
CA SER A 56 -0.68 3.38 3.47
C SER A 56 -1.42 3.96 4.67
N ILE A 57 -2.75 3.84 4.71
CA ILE A 57 -3.56 4.26 5.85
C ILE A 57 -3.23 3.43 7.08
N SER A 58 -3.36 2.10 6.98
CA SER A 58 -3.23 1.20 8.12
C SER A 58 -1.85 1.31 8.78
N ASN A 59 -0.77 1.27 7.98
CA ASN A 59 0.59 1.35 8.52
C ASN A 59 0.88 2.72 9.16
N ALA A 60 0.35 3.82 8.60
CA ALA A 60 0.52 5.14 9.18
C ALA A 60 -0.29 5.31 10.47
N SER A 61 -1.55 4.87 10.49
CA SER A 61 -2.41 4.92 11.68
C SER A 61 -1.82 4.11 12.83
N PHE A 62 -1.44 2.85 12.58
CA PHE A 62 -0.83 2.01 13.61
C PHE A 62 0.52 2.56 14.10
N GLY A 63 1.30 3.18 13.21
CA GLY A 63 2.60 3.74 13.52
C GLY A 63 2.54 4.77 14.65
N ILE A 64 1.56 5.69 14.62
CA ILE A 64 1.41 6.75 15.63
C ILE A 64 0.48 6.35 16.80
N PHE A 65 -0.51 5.48 16.53
CA PHE A 65 -1.46 5.03 17.54
C PHE A 65 -0.77 4.27 18.67
N PHE A 66 0.20 3.39 18.37
CA PHE A 66 0.82 2.56 19.40
C PHE A 66 1.71 3.35 20.38
N PRO A 67 2.59 4.28 19.93
CA PRO A 67 3.28 5.19 20.85
C PRO A 67 2.34 6.04 21.69
N LYS A 68 1.22 6.50 21.11
CA LYS A 68 0.19 7.26 21.83
C LYS A 68 -0.47 6.41 22.91
N PHE A 69 -0.93 5.21 22.56
CA PHE A 69 -1.60 4.27 23.47
C PHE A 69 -0.70 3.79 24.61
N SER A 70 0.59 3.56 24.31
CA SER A 70 1.59 3.13 25.31
C SER A 70 2.14 4.28 26.17
N GLY A 71 1.79 5.53 25.88
CA GLY A 71 2.34 6.72 26.56
C GLY A 71 3.78 7.07 26.18
N THR A 72 4.45 6.28 25.34
CA THR A 72 5.81 6.57 24.85
C THR A 72 5.86 7.78 23.92
N ILE A 73 4.70 8.26 23.45
CA ILE A 73 4.62 9.52 22.68
C ILE A 73 5.12 10.73 23.48
N TYR A 74 5.02 10.71 24.81
CA TYR A 74 5.54 11.80 25.65
C TYR A 74 7.07 11.89 25.61
N GLU A 75 7.77 10.76 25.42
CA GLU A 75 9.23 10.76 25.23
C GLU A 75 9.60 11.42 23.90
N LEU A 76 8.80 11.17 22.85
CA LEU A 76 8.97 11.79 21.54
C LEU A 76 8.69 13.31 21.59
N LEU A 77 7.68 13.72 22.36
CA LEU A 77 7.31 15.13 22.55
C LEU A 77 8.28 15.87 23.49
N ALA A 78 8.96 15.16 24.39
CA ALA A 78 9.98 15.73 25.28
C ALA A 78 11.34 15.90 24.59
N ALA A 79 11.61 15.13 23.53
CA ALA A 79 12.78 15.32 22.69
C ALA A 79 12.67 16.62 21.90
N PRO A 80 13.78 17.34 21.65
CA PRO A 80 13.79 18.58 20.87
C PRO A 80 13.69 18.29 19.36
N ILE A 81 12.62 17.59 18.94
CA ILE A 81 12.33 17.20 17.56
C ILE A 81 11.20 18.07 17.03
N SER A 82 11.36 18.60 15.82
CA SER A 82 10.31 19.39 15.18
C SER A 82 9.11 18.52 14.82
N SER A 83 7.89 19.06 14.92
CA SER A 83 6.68 18.37 14.47
C SER A 83 6.77 17.91 13.02
N PHE A 84 7.48 18.64 12.18
CA PHE A 84 7.70 18.27 10.78
C PHE A 84 8.56 17.00 10.63
N GLU A 85 9.60 16.86 11.45
CA GLU A 85 10.49 15.68 11.43
C GLU A 85 9.75 14.43 11.92
N ILE A 86 8.87 14.58 12.92
CA ILE A 86 8.00 13.50 13.41
C ILE A 86 7.08 13.02 12.28
N ILE A 87 6.39 13.94 11.62
CA ILE A 87 5.47 13.61 10.51
C ILE A 87 6.26 12.94 9.38
N LEU A 88 7.40 13.50 8.96
CA LEU A 88 8.25 12.91 7.93
C LEU A 88 8.73 11.50 8.30
N GLY A 89 9.11 11.27 9.57
CA GLY A 89 9.55 9.96 10.04
C GLY A 89 8.45 8.91 9.96
N PHE A 90 7.27 9.20 10.50
CA PHE A 90 6.15 8.24 10.52
C PHE A 90 5.54 8.04 9.12
N VAL A 91 5.23 9.14 8.42
CA VAL A 91 4.66 9.09 7.07
C VAL A 91 5.65 8.49 6.10
N GLY A 92 6.93 8.87 6.18
CA GLY A 92 7.99 8.34 5.33
C GLY A 92 8.18 6.83 5.52
N ALA A 93 8.18 6.34 6.77
CA ALA A 93 8.23 4.92 7.05
C ALA A 93 7.01 4.16 6.50
N ALA A 94 5.80 4.68 6.73
CA ALA A 94 4.57 4.07 6.24
C ALA A 94 4.46 4.07 4.71
N ALA A 95 4.79 5.18 4.06
CA ALA A 95 4.78 5.33 2.61
C ALA A 95 5.81 4.40 1.96
N THR A 96 7.05 4.35 2.48
CA THR A 96 8.11 3.46 1.97
C THR A 96 7.69 2.00 2.03
N LYS A 97 7.14 1.57 3.17
CA LYS A 97 6.65 0.20 3.33
C LYS A 97 5.53 -0.14 2.35
N SER A 98 4.58 0.78 2.16
CA SER A 98 3.44 0.59 1.25
C SER A 98 3.89 0.56 -0.20
N LEU A 99 4.88 1.38 -0.59
CA LEU A 99 5.50 1.33 -1.91
C LEU A 99 6.23 0.01 -2.15
N ILE A 100 6.96 -0.53 -1.17
CA ILE A 100 7.59 -1.85 -1.29
C ILE A 100 6.52 -2.91 -1.58
N ILE A 101 5.41 -2.91 -0.84
CA ILE A 101 4.30 -3.84 -1.07
C ILE A 101 3.72 -3.66 -2.48
N GLY A 102 3.46 -2.42 -2.90
CA GLY A 102 2.96 -2.11 -4.25
C GLY A 102 3.88 -2.59 -5.36
N CYS A 103 5.20 -2.38 -5.23
CA CYS A 103 6.20 -2.87 -6.18
C CYS A 103 6.22 -4.39 -6.27
N VAL A 104 6.13 -5.10 -5.13
CA VAL A 104 6.08 -6.57 -5.14
C VAL A 104 4.79 -7.04 -5.82
N ILE A 105 3.66 -6.38 -5.58
CA ILE A 105 2.39 -6.71 -6.26
C ILE A 105 2.50 -6.51 -7.76
N ILE A 106 3.04 -5.37 -8.22
CA ILE A 106 3.26 -5.11 -9.65
C ILE A 106 4.13 -6.21 -10.28
N ALA A 107 5.24 -6.56 -9.62
CA ALA A 107 6.15 -7.61 -10.08
C ALA A 107 5.44 -8.98 -10.16
N THR A 108 4.63 -9.33 -9.17
CA THR A 108 3.85 -10.58 -9.21
C THR A 108 2.75 -10.56 -10.27
N ALA A 109 2.04 -9.43 -10.42
CA ALA A 109 0.93 -9.30 -11.36
C ALA A 109 1.40 -9.39 -12.82
N GLY A 110 2.58 -8.86 -13.13
CA GLY A 110 3.20 -9.01 -14.46
C GLY A 110 3.54 -10.45 -14.86
N ILE A 111 3.54 -11.40 -13.91
CA ILE A 111 3.69 -12.84 -14.21
C ILE A 111 2.35 -13.47 -14.59
N PHE A 112 1.24 -12.96 -14.05
CA PHE A 112 -0.10 -13.52 -14.28
C PHE A 112 -0.83 -12.87 -15.46
N VAL A 113 -0.47 -11.64 -15.83
CA VAL A 113 -1.18 -10.83 -16.82
C VAL A 113 -0.18 -10.01 -17.64
N ASP A 114 -0.40 -9.92 -18.96
CA ASP A 114 0.32 -8.99 -19.82
C ASP A 114 -0.01 -7.54 -19.43
N LEU A 115 0.92 -6.92 -18.69
CA LEU A 115 0.83 -5.53 -18.25
C LEU A 115 1.56 -4.63 -19.24
N SER A 116 0.80 -3.85 -20.01
CA SER A 116 1.39 -2.82 -20.87
C SER A 116 1.55 -1.51 -20.11
N ILE A 117 2.78 -1.18 -19.70
CA ILE A 117 3.10 0.07 -19.00
C ILE A 117 3.56 1.10 -20.03
N ALA A 118 2.64 1.97 -20.48
CA ALA A 118 2.97 3.04 -21.44
C ALA A 118 3.90 4.12 -20.84
N HIS A 119 3.69 4.48 -19.57
CA HIS A 119 4.41 5.58 -18.92
C HIS A 119 4.90 5.21 -17.50
N PRO A 120 6.05 4.53 -17.37
CA PRO A 120 6.54 4.02 -16.09
C PRO A 120 6.86 5.13 -15.08
N PHE A 121 7.39 6.27 -15.54
CA PHE A 121 7.69 7.41 -14.65
C PHE A 121 6.43 8.03 -14.04
N ILE A 122 5.36 8.16 -14.85
CA ILE A 122 4.07 8.70 -14.40
C ILE A 122 3.42 7.73 -13.42
N MET A 123 3.50 6.42 -13.68
CA MET A 123 3.02 5.39 -12.76
C MET A 123 3.69 5.49 -11.40
N ILE A 124 5.02 5.55 -11.36
CA ILE A 124 5.77 5.66 -10.09
C ILE A 124 5.41 6.95 -9.37
N PHE A 125 5.28 8.07 -10.09
CA PHE A 125 4.88 9.35 -9.52
C PHE A 125 3.51 9.26 -8.84
N PHE A 126 2.49 8.67 -9.49
CA PHE A 126 1.17 8.48 -8.89
C PHE A 126 1.17 7.54 -7.70
N LEU A 127 1.97 6.46 -7.75
CA LEU A 127 2.12 5.54 -6.61
C LEU A 127 2.71 6.27 -5.40
N VAL A 128 3.78 7.05 -5.60
CA VAL A 128 4.41 7.82 -4.53
C VAL A 128 3.45 8.87 -3.97
N LEU A 129 2.79 9.64 -4.84
CA LEU A 129 1.84 10.68 -4.43
C LEU A 129 0.69 10.10 -3.62
N THR A 130 0.15 8.96 -4.07
CA THR A 130 -0.93 8.26 -3.39
C THR A 130 -0.47 7.71 -2.06
N ALA A 131 0.68 7.03 -2.01
CA ALA A 131 1.23 6.49 -0.78
C ALA A 131 1.44 7.58 0.28
N VAL A 132 2.04 8.71 -0.09
CA VAL A 132 2.28 9.84 0.82
C VAL A 132 0.96 10.46 1.28
N THR A 133 0.03 10.74 0.36
CA THR A 133 -1.26 11.37 0.69
C THR A 133 -2.07 10.51 1.67
N PHE A 134 -2.15 9.21 1.42
CA PHE A 134 -2.93 8.30 2.25
C PHE A 134 -2.21 7.92 3.55
N SER A 135 -0.88 7.95 3.59
CA SER A 135 -0.14 7.85 4.85
C SER A 135 -0.30 9.11 5.70
N LEU A 136 -0.37 10.31 5.12
CA LEU A 136 -0.73 11.53 5.87
C LEU A 136 -2.14 11.41 6.46
N PHE A 137 -3.09 10.94 5.67
CA PHE A 137 -4.45 10.71 6.13
C PHE A 137 -4.51 9.67 7.27
N GLY A 138 -3.82 8.55 7.12
CA GLY A 138 -3.71 7.52 8.15
C GLY A 138 -3.04 8.04 9.42
N PHE A 139 -2.01 8.88 9.30
CA PHE A 139 -1.34 9.52 10.44
C PHE A 139 -2.32 10.39 11.23
N ILE A 140 -3.13 11.23 10.56
CA ILE A 140 -4.15 12.05 11.20
C ILE A 140 -5.16 11.18 11.96
N ILE A 141 -5.63 10.08 11.36
CA ILE A 141 -6.56 9.15 12.00
C ILE A 141 -5.93 8.53 13.26
N GLY A 142 -4.70 8.02 13.14
CA GLY A 142 -4.01 7.37 14.27
C GLY A 142 -3.65 8.35 15.38
N PHE A 143 -3.46 9.63 15.05
CA PHE A 143 -3.22 10.67 16.04
C PHE A 143 -4.51 11.04 16.80
N TRP A 144 -5.65 11.07 16.11
CA TRP A 144 -6.95 11.37 16.73
C TRP A 144 -7.45 10.23 17.63
N ALA A 145 -7.39 8.98 17.14
CA ALA A 145 -7.82 7.77 17.85
C ALA A 145 -6.99 7.49 19.12
#